data_AF-A0AA88W8D0-F1
#
_entry.id   AF-A0AA88W8D0-F1
#
_cell.length_a   1.000
_cell.length_b   1.000
_cell.length_c   1.000
_cell.angle_alpha   90.00
_cell.angle_beta   90.00
_cell.angle_gamma   90.00
#
_symmetry.space_group_name_H-M   'P 1'
#
loop_
_entity.id
_entity.type
_entity.pdbx_description
1 polymer ?
#
loop_
_entity_poly.entity_id
_entity_poly.type
_entity_poly.pdbx_seq_one_letter_code
_entity_poly.pdbx_strand_id
1 'polypeptide(L)'
;MCITSKTIRGHIIFGLICDPCREQFQRGHLKLPSQKVRREEDITEDVVANTLRKALRFYSTLQAEDGQWPGDYGGLLFLLPGLVISLWVMGVVDAVLPNEHQKEICRYAYNHQLGFL
;
A
#
# COMPACT_ATOMS: atom_id res chain seq x y z
N MET A 1 4.29 -9.88 8.11
CA MET A 1 3.42 -9.23 7.10
C MET A 1 2.43 -8.38 7.88
N CYS A 2 2.61 -7.06 7.89
CA CYS A 2 1.73 -6.17 8.65
C CYS A 2 0.78 -5.44 7.70
N ILE A 3 -0.53 -5.67 7.83
CA ILE A 3 -1.53 -4.90 7.10
C ILE A 3 -1.72 -3.57 7.84
N THR A 4 -1.12 -2.50 7.32
CA THR A 4 -1.35 -1.16 7.88
C THR A 4 -2.44 -0.47 7.10
N SER A 5 -3.46 0.05 7.78
CA SER A 5 -4.38 1.01 7.18
C SER A 5 -3.76 2.38 7.27
N LYS A 6 -3.70 3.09 6.14
CA LYS A 6 -3.43 4.53 6.14
C LYS A 6 -4.54 5.22 5.37
N THR A 7 -5.22 6.15 6.04
CA THR A 7 -6.25 6.98 5.41
C THR A 7 -5.57 8.10 4.64
N ILE A 8 -5.62 8.05 3.31
CA ILE A 8 -5.15 9.14 2.45
C ILE A 8 -6.38 9.73 1.75
N ARG A 9 -6.70 11.01 2.05
CA ARG A 9 -7.82 11.76 1.46
C ARG A 9 -9.19 11.03 1.55
N GLY A 10 -9.52 10.46 2.71
CA GLY A 10 -10.81 9.80 2.93
C GLY A 10 -10.95 8.40 2.32
N HIS A 11 -9.96 7.94 1.54
CA HIS A 11 -9.86 6.55 1.10
C HIS A 11 -8.91 5.78 2.03
N ILE A 12 -9.39 4.64 2.56
CA ILE A 12 -8.55 3.71 3.31
C ILE A 12 -7.80 2.86 2.28
N ILE A 13 -6.51 3.12 2.10
CA ILE A 13 -5.64 2.25 1.33
C ILE A 13 -5.05 1.24 2.31
N PHE A 14 -5.36 -0.04 2.09
CA PHE A 14 -4.63 -1.14 2.73
C PHE A 14 -3.35 -1.36 1.94
N GLY A 15 -2.22 -1.34 2.62
CA GLY A 15 -0.96 -1.73 2.04
C GLY A 15 -0.42 -2.93 2.80
N LEU A 16 -0.06 -3.98 2.06
CA LEU A 16 0.89 -4.97 2.53
C LEU A 16 2.29 -4.36 2.46
N ILE A 17 2.61 -3.52 3.45
CA ILE A 17 3.94 -2.97 3.58
C ILE A 17 4.73 -3.94 4.46
N CYS A 18 5.80 -4.54 3.91
CA CYS A 18 6.76 -5.30 4.72
C CYS A 18 7.29 -4.38 5.83
N ASP A 19 7.48 -4.88 7.05
CA ASP A 19 7.90 -4.05 8.19
C ASP A 19 9.16 -3.18 7.94
N PRO A 20 10.17 -3.62 7.16
CA PRO A 20 11.27 -2.75 6.74
C PRO A 20 10.86 -1.56 5.86
N CYS A 21 9.82 -1.73 5.04
CA CYS A 21 9.29 -0.70 4.13
C CYS A 21 8.39 0.33 4.87
N ARG A 22 7.86 -0.02 6.05
CA ARG A 22 7.08 0.89 6.92
C ARG A 22 7.91 2.09 7.39
N GLU A 23 9.13 1.82 7.86
CA GLU A 23 10.04 2.86 8.34
C GLU A 23 10.54 3.73 7.19
N GLN A 24 10.78 3.14 6.01
CA GLN A 24 11.20 3.87 4.83
C GLN A 24 10.11 4.80 4.30
N PHE A 25 8.84 4.40 4.35
CA PHE A 25 7.71 5.28 4.02
C PHE A 25 7.57 6.47 4.99
N GLN A 26 7.86 6.28 6.28
CA GLN A 26 7.89 7.38 7.25
C GLN A 26 9.10 8.30 7.06
N ARG A 27 10.27 7.76 6.66
CA ARG A 27 11.45 8.55 6.26
C ARG A 27 11.26 9.28 4.92
N GLY A 28 10.41 8.77 4.04
CA GLY A 28 10.01 9.36 2.76
C GLY A 28 9.20 10.66 2.87
N HIS A 29 8.86 11.11 4.08
CA HIS A 29 8.37 12.47 4.36
C HIS A 29 9.48 13.54 4.22
N LEU A 30 10.38 13.38 3.25
CA LEU A 30 11.11 14.50 2.70
C LEU A 30 10.06 15.53 2.26
N LYS A 31 9.92 16.62 3.03
CA LYS A 31 9.18 17.83 2.64
C LYS A 31 9.88 18.43 1.42
N LEU A 32 9.77 17.77 0.28
CA LEU A 32 10.23 18.31 -0.98
C LEU A 32 9.26 19.44 -1.31
N PRO A 33 9.75 20.67 -1.55
CA PRO A 33 8.88 21.77 -1.93
C PRO A 33 8.14 21.36 -3.20
N SER A 34 6.83 21.13 -3.09
CA SER A 34 5.97 20.80 -4.22
C SER A 34 5.71 22.09 -4.98
N GLN A 35 6.22 22.17 -6.21
CA GLN A 35 5.80 23.22 -7.14
C GLN A 35 4.36 22.89 -7.56
N LYS A 36 3.41 23.76 -7.23
CA LYS A 36 2.03 23.62 -7.70
C LYS A 36 1.95 24.28 -9.07
N VAL A 37 2.01 23.48 -10.12
CA VAL A 37 1.68 23.92 -11.48
C VAL A 37 0.18 24.20 -11.51
N ARG A 38 -0.23 25.42 -11.87
CA ARG A 38 -1.64 25.83 -11.90
C ARG A 38 -2.19 25.92 -13.32
N ARG A 39 -1.34 26.22 -14.31
CA ARG A 39 -1.69 26.34 -15.74
C ARG A 39 -0.71 25.52 -16.58
N GLU A 40 -1.16 25.07 -17.74
CA GLU A 40 -0.32 24.32 -18.70
C GLU A 40 0.88 25.14 -19.21
N GLU A 41 0.72 26.47 -19.28
CA GLU A 41 1.76 27.44 -19.64
C GLU A 41 2.93 27.48 -18.64
N ASP A 42 2.72 27.03 -17.40
CA ASP A 42 3.76 26.98 -16.36
C ASP A 42 4.59 25.67 -16.41
N ILE A 43 4.31 24.77 -17.36
CA ILE A 43 5.04 23.51 -17.56
C ILE A 43 6.28 23.79 -18.41
N THR A 44 7.36 24.16 -17.74
CA THR A 44 8.68 24.31 -18.34
C THR A 44 9.53 23.06 -18.14
N GLU A 45 10.57 22.88 -18.97
CA GLU A 45 11.47 21.71 -18.91
C GLU A 45 12.13 21.56 -17.53
N ASP A 46 12.50 22.67 -16.89
CA ASP A 46 13.11 22.68 -15.56
C ASP A 46 12.14 22.21 -14.47
N VAL A 47 10.86 22.58 -14.57
CA VAL A 47 9.80 22.14 -13.65
C VAL A 47 9.57 20.64 -13.81
N VAL A 48 9.53 20.13 -15.04
CA VAL A 48 9.41 18.69 -15.33
C VAL A 48 10.62 17.93 -14.77
N ALA A 49 11.83 18.37 -15.09
CA ALA A 49 13.07 17.71 -14.65
C ALA A 49 13.20 17.69 -13.12
N ASN A 50 12.88 18.80 -12.45
CA ASN A 50 12.90 18.87 -10.99
C ASN A 50 11.83 17.96 -10.35
N THR A 51 10.63 17.91 -10.94
CA THR A 51 9.54 17.05 -10.46
C THR A 51 9.89 15.57 -10.64
N LEU A 52 10.41 15.18 -11.80
CA LEU A 52 10.86 13.81 -12.07
C LEU A 52 11.98 13.40 -11.11
N ARG A 53 12.97 14.27 -10.88
CA ARG A 53 14.06 14.00 -9.95
C ARG A 53 13.57 13.77 -8.52
N LYS A 54 12.54 14.50 -8.10
CA LYS A 54 11.86 14.29 -6.80
C LYS A 54 11.12 12.96 -6.75
N ALA A 55 10.37 12.64 -7.79
CA ALA A 55 9.64 11.37 -7.90
C ALA A 55 10.59 10.16 -7.87
N LEU A 56 11.68 10.21 -8.65
CA LEU A 56 12.68 9.14 -8.68
C LEU A 56 13.39 8.96 -7.33
N ARG A 57 13.76 10.07 -6.66
CA ARG A 57 14.34 10.01 -5.31
C ARG A 57 13.38 9.38 -4.30
N PHE A 58 12.09 9.67 -4.40
CA PHE A 58 11.08 9.03 -3.55
C PHE A 58 10.91 7.54 -3.90
N TYR A 59 10.79 7.20 -5.18
CA TYR A 59 10.65 5.80 -5.60
C TYR A 59 11.88 4.96 -5.25
N SER A 60 13.09 5.53 -5.29
CA SER A 60 14.30 4.83 -4.87
C SER A 60 14.28 4.52 -3.37
N THR A 61 13.59 5.31 -2.54
CA THR A 61 13.44 4.98 -1.11
C THR A 61 12.40 3.89 -0.84
N LEU A 62 11.68 3.41 -1.86
CA LEU A 62 10.75 2.29 -1.73
C LEU A 62 11.39 0.95 -2.11
N GLN A 63 12.60 0.98 -2.67
CA GLN A 63 13.30 -0.23 -3.11
C GLN A 63 13.74 -1.05 -1.88
N ALA A 64 13.45 -2.35 -1.90
CA ALA A 64 13.90 -3.27 -0.87
C ALA A 64 15.40 -3.59 -1.03
N GLU A 65 16.01 -4.19 0.00
CA GLU A 65 17.46 -4.45 0.03
C GLU A 65 17.94 -5.40 -1.09
N ASP A 66 17.06 -6.29 -1.55
CA ASP A 66 17.24 -7.21 -2.67
C ASP A 66 16.98 -6.56 -4.05
N GLY A 67 16.59 -5.28 -4.07
CA GLY A 67 16.42 -4.49 -5.28
C GLY A 67 15.02 -4.52 -5.89
N GLN A 68 14.07 -5.26 -5.33
CA GLN A 68 12.67 -5.27 -5.78
C GLN A 68 11.88 -4.08 -5.19
N TRP A 69 10.77 -3.73 -5.84
CA TRP A 69 9.81 -2.75 -5.34
C TRP A 69 8.56 -3.46 -4.83
N PRO A 70 8.41 -3.63 -3.50
CA PRO A 70 7.23 -4.26 -2.94
C PRO A 70 6.01 -3.35 -3.16
N GLY A 71 4.92 -3.95 -3.64
CA GLY A 71 3.65 -3.28 -3.86
C GLY A 71 2.48 -4.18 -3.49
N ASP A 72 1.34 -3.57 -3.18
CA ASP A 72 0.10 -4.32 -3.00
C ASP A 72 -0.40 -4.82 -4.36
N TYR A 73 -0.46 -6.14 -4.52
CA TYR A 73 -1.00 -6.82 -5.70
C TYR A 73 -2.36 -7.50 -5.37
N GLY A 74 -3.16 -6.84 -4.54
CA GLY A 74 -4.53 -7.26 -4.21
C GLY A 74 -5.57 -6.93 -5.30
N GLY A 75 -6.85 -7.04 -4.93
CA GLY A 75 -8.01 -6.68 -5.78
C GLY A 75 -8.80 -7.88 -6.30
N LEU A 76 -8.22 -9.08 -6.28
CA LEU A 76 -8.90 -10.34 -6.61
C LEU A 76 -9.68 -10.84 -5.38
N LEU A 77 -10.96 -10.49 -5.28
CA LEU A 77 -11.81 -10.81 -4.11
C LEU A 77 -12.13 -12.31 -3.94
N PHE A 78 -11.76 -13.18 -4.87
CA PHE A 78 -12.04 -14.63 -4.79
C PHE A 78 -10.90 -15.46 -4.18
N LEU A 79 -9.67 -14.94 -4.11
CA LEU A 79 -8.53 -15.69 -3.58
C LEU A 79 -8.61 -15.85 -2.05
N LEU A 80 -9.00 -14.78 -1.36
CA LEU A 80 -9.04 -14.76 0.10
C LEU A 80 -10.09 -15.72 0.69
N PRO A 81 -11.34 -15.79 0.18
CA PRO A 81 -12.31 -16.79 0.63
C PRO A 81 -11.83 -18.23 0.42
N GLY A 82 -11.23 -18.53 -0.74
CA GLY A 82 -10.72 -19.87 -1.03
C GLY A 82 -9.60 -20.31 -0.07
N LEU A 83 -8.68 -19.41 0.24
CA LEU A 83 -7.63 -19.65 1.24
C LEU A 83 -8.21 -19.91 2.63
N VAL A 84 -9.15 -19.07 3.10
CA VAL A 84 -9.76 -19.20 4.43
C VAL A 84 -10.50 -20.53 4.56
N ILE A 85 -11.31 -20.91 3.57
CA ILE A 85 -12.03 -22.19 3.57
C ILE A 85 -11.04 -23.37 3.59
N SER A 86 -10.00 -23.32 2.76
CA SER A 86 -9.01 -24.41 2.69
C SER A 86 -8.28 -24.60 4.02
N LEU A 87 -7.83 -23.50 4.64
CA LEU A 87 -7.17 -23.55 5.95
C LEU A 87 -8.11 -24.04 7.06
N TRP A 88 -9.39 -23.68 6.97
CA TRP A 88 -10.42 -24.14 7.90
C TRP A 88 -10.64 -25.65 7.81
N VAL A 89 -10.79 -26.19 6.59
CA VAL A 89 -10.92 -27.64 6.36
C VAL A 89 -9.70 -28.42 6.86
N MET A 90 -8.50 -27.85 6.69
CA MET A 90 -7.26 -28.47 7.17
C MET A 90 -7.03 -28.32 8.68
N GLY A 91 -7.81 -27.49 9.39
CA GLY A 91 -7.66 -27.28 10.84
C GLY A 91 -6.40 -26.50 11.24
N VAL A 92 -5.81 -25.71 10.33
CA VAL A 92 -4.52 -25.00 10.53
C VAL A 92 -4.64 -23.49 10.47
N VAL A 93 -5.85 -22.95 10.63
CA VAL A 93 -6.14 -21.50 10.52
C VAL A 93 -5.27 -20.70 11.47
N ASP A 94 -5.22 -21.04 12.77
CA ASP A 94 -4.50 -20.25 13.76
C ASP A 94 -2.97 -20.35 13.63
N ALA A 95 -2.48 -21.42 13.00
CA ALA A 95 -1.06 -21.61 12.72
C ALA A 95 -0.58 -20.77 11.52
N VAL A 96 -1.40 -20.68 10.47
CA VAL A 96 -1.06 -19.96 9.23
C VAL A 96 -1.49 -18.49 9.27
N LEU A 97 -2.64 -18.20 9.88
CA LEU A 97 -3.22 -16.87 10.03
C LEU A 97 -3.32 -16.52 11.52
N PRO A 98 -2.27 -15.95 12.13
CA PRO A 98 -2.33 -15.42 13.48
C PRO A 98 -3.47 -14.41 13.66
N ASN A 99 -3.90 -14.19 14.90
CA ASN A 99 -5.05 -13.35 15.24
C ASN A 99 -5.05 -11.95 14.57
N GLU A 100 -3.88 -11.31 14.43
CA GLU A 100 -3.77 -10.02 13.76
C GLU A 100 -4.06 -10.09 12.26
N HIS A 101 -3.65 -11.17 11.57
CA HIS A 101 -3.98 -11.37 10.16
C HIS A 101 -5.48 -11.59 9.97
N GLN A 102 -6.12 -12.33 10.87
CA GLN A 102 -7.57 -12.57 10.82
C GLN A 102 -8.37 -11.27 10.97
N LYS A 103 -8.02 -10.42 11.95
CA LYS A 103 -8.62 -9.09 12.13
C LYS A 103 -8.50 -8.24 10.87
N GLU A 104 -7.34 -8.28 10.25
CA GLU A 104 -7.03 -7.48 9.07
C GLU A 104 -7.70 -7.99 7.80
N ILE A 105 -7.86 -9.31 7.67
CA ILE A 105 -8.68 -9.95 6.65
C ILE A 105 -10.15 -9.53 6.78
N CYS A 106 -10.69 -9.54 8.00
CA CYS A 106 -12.05 -9.05 8.26
C CYS A 106 -12.19 -7.57 7.87
N ARG A 107 -11.24 -6.73 8.29
CA ARG A 107 -11.23 -5.29 7.95
C ARG A 107 -11.16 -5.05 6.44
N TYR A 108 -10.31 -5.80 5.73
CA TYR A 108 -10.23 -5.77 4.28
C TYR A 108 -11.57 -6.15 3.63
N ALA A 109 -12.20 -7.23 4.09
CA ALA A 109 -13.49 -7.68 3.58
C ALA A 109 -14.59 -6.62 3.78
N TYR A 110 -14.72 -6.05 4.98
CA TYR A 110 -15.71 -4.99 5.26
C TYR A 110 -15.53 -3.77 4.37
N ASN A 111 -14.29 -3.35 4.12
CA ASN A 111 -14.02 -2.20 3.28
C ASN A 111 -14.31 -2.42 1.79
N HIS A 112 -14.32 -3.68 1.34
CA HIS A 112 -14.63 -4.04 -0.05
C HIS A 112 -16.10 -4.48 -0.24
N GLN A 113 -16.90 -4.47 0.83
CA GLN A 113 -18.34 -4.63 0.69
C GLN A 113 -18.92 -3.37 0.04
N LEU A 114 -19.41 -3.53 -1.20
CA LEU A 114 -20.27 -2.53 -1.82
C LEU A 114 -21.53 -2.41 -0.96
N GLY A 115 -21.72 -1.24 -0.34
CA GLY A 115 -22.94 -0.95 0.39
C GLY A 115 -24.13 -0.94 -0.56
N PHE A 116 -24.95 -2.00 -0.51
CA PHE A 116 -26.33 -1.91 -0.96
C PHE A 116 -27.15 -1.32 0.19
N LEU A 117 -27.25 0.01 0.19
CA LEU A 117 -28.34 0.77 0.81
C LEU A 117 -28.99 1.59 -0.30
#